data_AF-A0A2D6Y1S9-F1
#
_entry.id   AF-A0A2D6Y1S9-F1
#
_cell.length_a   1.000
_cell.length_b   1.000
_cell.length_c   1.000
_cell.angle_alpha   90.00
_cell.angle_beta   90.00
_cell.angle_gamma   90.00
#
_symmetry.space_group_name_H-M   'P 1'
#
loop_
_entity.id
_entity.type
_entity.pdbx_description
1 polymer ?
#
loop_
_entity_poly.entity_id
_entity_poly.type
_entity_poly.pdbx_seq_one_letter_code
_entity_poly.pdbx_strand_id
1 'polypeptide(L)'
;MTFADQLRPHFDSIDDVFGVTIAASRAVGKDKRAHAAAILSEYLDNNEDGIADNPAVVRELKQHNAAVLMYGTPEEADAAEKTLERSISEKDFFHSYHLFDDETRPEGSSPDGFDAALEEILHLVTETGYAFAYPEVFGMEEFQNSGTTSKLQDAMDIARGGSFRTVPKQYPDEAWYRYDDRSCDY
;
A
#
# COMPACT_ATOMS: atom_id res chain seq x y z
N MET A 1 -12.75 20.67 2.98
CA MET A 1 -11.44 20.27 3.53
C MET A 1 -11.02 19.05 2.74
N THR A 2 -9.86 19.06 2.10
CA THR A 2 -9.36 17.89 1.37
C THR A 2 -8.84 16.83 2.36
N PHE A 3 -8.68 15.58 1.94
CA PHE A 3 -8.04 14.56 2.77
C PHE A 3 -6.62 14.97 3.21
N ALA A 4 -5.82 15.52 2.30
CA ALA A 4 -4.50 16.08 2.60
C ALA A 4 -4.56 17.16 3.71
N ASP A 5 -5.58 18.02 3.71
CA ASP A 5 -5.74 19.04 4.78
C ASP A 5 -5.97 18.41 6.16
N GLN A 6 -6.56 17.21 6.23
CA GLN A 6 -6.76 16.47 7.48
C GLN A 6 -5.44 15.89 8.02
N LEU A 7 -4.50 15.56 7.13
CA LEU A 7 -3.19 15.03 7.51
C LEU A 7 -2.19 16.12 7.94
N ARG A 8 -2.36 17.36 7.48
CA ARG A 8 -1.43 18.49 7.78
C ARG A 8 -1.10 18.70 9.27
N PRO A 9 -2.03 18.52 10.23
CA PRO A 9 -1.70 18.66 11.65
C PRO A 9 -0.82 17.54 12.21
N HIS A 10 -0.69 16.42 11.49
CA HIS A 10 -0.02 15.20 11.95
C HIS A 10 1.32 14.95 11.25
N PHE A 11 1.54 15.56 10.09
CA PHE A 11 2.73 15.35 9.27
C PHE A 11 3.42 16.67 8.91
N ASP A 12 4.76 16.64 8.88
CA ASP A 12 5.60 17.80 8.56
C ASP A 12 5.64 18.09 7.05
N SER A 13 5.39 17.08 6.23
CA SER A 13 5.37 17.22 4.77
C SER A 13 4.26 16.39 4.13
N ILE A 14 3.70 16.92 3.05
CA ILE A 14 2.68 16.27 2.23
C ILE A 14 3.02 16.54 0.78
N ASP A 15 3.23 15.48 0.02
CA ASP A 15 3.45 15.48 -1.42
C ASP A 15 2.24 14.87 -2.14
N ASP A 16 2.05 15.25 -3.41
CA ASP A 16 0.96 14.78 -4.28
C ASP A 16 1.56 14.16 -5.55
N VAL A 17 1.19 12.90 -5.82
CA VAL A 17 1.57 12.16 -7.01
C VAL A 17 0.29 11.73 -7.72
N PHE A 18 -0.05 12.39 -8.83
CA PHE A 18 -1.30 12.17 -9.57
C PHE A 18 -2.59 12.29 -8.72
N GLY A 19 -2.58 13.05 -7.62
CA GLY A 19 -3.69 13.13 -6.66
C GLY A 19 -3.65 12.12 -5.52
N VAL A 20 -2.63 11.27 -5.45
CA VAL A 20 -2.38 10.31 -4.37
C VAL A 20 -1.44 10.94 -3.35
N THR A 21 -1.74 10.78 -2.07
CA THR A 21 -1.03 11.51 -1.00
C THR A 21 0.18 10.72 -0.49
N ILE A 22 1.31 11.40 -0.32
CA ILE A 22 2.43 10.91 0.51
C ILE A 22 2.60 11.89 1.66
N ALA A 23 2.38 11.44 2.89
CA ALA A 23 2.54 12.25 4.09
C ALA A 23 3.70 11.72 4.91
N ALA A 24 4.63 12.59 5.33
CA ALA A 24 5.84 12.15 6.02
C ALA A 24 6.13 12.99 7.27
N SER A 25 6.50 12.31 8.35
CA SER A 25 6.89 12.93 9.62
C SER A 25 8.25 13.62 9.51
N ARG A 26 8.59 14.45 10.49
CA ARG A 26 9.90 15.13 10.57
C ARG A 26 11.09 14.17 10.56
N ALA A 27 10.91 12.94 11.02
CA ALA A 27 11.98 11.97 11.12
C ALA A 27 12.42 11.42 9.76
N VAL A 28 11.57 11.55 8.74
CA VAL A 28 11.81 11.01 7.40
C VAL A 28 12.76 11.91 6.60
N GLY A 29 13.80 11.30 6.06
CA GLY A 29 14.77 11.92 5.16
C GLY A 29 14.11 12.48 3.89
N LYS A 30 14.55 13.66 3.44
CA LYS A 30 14.01 14.30 2.23
C LYS A 30 14.24 13.46 0.97
N ASP A 31 15.39 12.82 0.88
CA ASP A 31 15.77 11.90 -0.19
C ASP A 31 14.88 10.65 -0.19
N LYS A 32 14.59 10.08 0.97
CA LYS A 32 13.69 8.94 1.13
C LYS A 32 12.25 9.26 0.76
N ARG A 33 11.75 10.43 1.17
CA ARG A 33 10.43 10.91 0.73
C ARG A 33 10.37 11.12 -0.79
N ALA A 34 11.41 11.71 -1.37
CA ALA A 34 11.49 11.88 -2.82
C ALA A 34 11.56 10.55 -3.56
N HIS A 35 12.24 9.54 -2.99
CA HIS A 35 12.31 8.19 -3.51
C HIS A 35 10.94 7.49 -3.52
N ALA A 36 10.19 7.58 -2.41
CA ALA A 36 8.81 7.08 -2.37
C ALA A 36 7.91 7.75 -3.42
N ALA A 37 8.03 9.08 -3.59
CA ALA A 37 7.29 9.80 -4.63
C ALA A 37 7.68 9.38 -6.06
N ALA A 38 8.95 9.09 -6.29
CA ALA A 38 9.43 8.58 -7.56
C ALA A 38 8.87 7.18 -7.85
N ILE A 39 8.97 6.24 -6.90
CA ILE A 39 8.41 4.88 -7.06
C ILE A 39 6.90 4.92 -7.34
N LEU A 40 6.14 5.74 -6.60
CA LEU A 40 4.70 5.89 -6.87
C LEU A 40 4.43 6.47 -8.26
N SER A 41 5.27 7.40 -8.73
CA SER A 41 5.17 7.94 -10.09
C SER A 41 5.42 6.84 -11.13
N GLU A 42 6.50 6.06 -10.97
CA GLU A 42 6.86 4.96 -11.88
C GLU A 42 5.79 3.86 -11.93
N TYR A 43 5.12 3.56 -10.81
CA TYR A 43 4.02 2.59 -10.81
C TYR A 43 2.77 3.10 -11.52
N LEU A 44 2.53 4.42 -11.54
CA LEU A 44 1.33 5.01 -12.13
C LEU A 44 1.54 5.48 -13.58
N ASP A 45 2.77 5.83 -13.96
CA ASP A 45 3.22 6.33 -15.26
C ASP A 45 4.58 5.72 -15.59
N ASN A 46 4.58 4.44 -16.00
CA ASN A 46 5.82 3.69 -16.28
C ASN A 46 6.47 4.07 -17.62
N ASN A 47 5.76 4.82 -18.45
CA ASN A 47 6.25 5.27 -19.75
C ASN A 47 6.85 6.68 -19.68
N GLU A 48 6.74 7.34 -18.52
CA GLU A 48 7.26 8.66 -18.17
C GLU A 48 6.75 9.81 -19.07
N ASP A 49 5.54 9.70 -19.64
CA ASP A 49 4.96 10.76 -20.49
C ASP A 49 4.23 11.86 -19.70
N GLY A 50 4.17 11.73 -18.37
CA GLY A 50 3.50 12.63 -17.45
C GLY A 50 2.00 12.38 -17.32
N ILE A 51 1.48 11.29 -17.90
CA ILE A 51 0.08 10.87 -17.85
C ILE A 51 0.02 9.47 -17.27
N ALA A 52 -0.77 9.30 -16.20
CA ALA A 52 -0.96 7.97 -15.62
C ALA A 52 -1.48 6.97 -16.66
N ASP A 53 -0.78 5.83 -16.78
CA ASP A 53 -1.05 4.76 -17.76
C ASP A 53 -2.44 4.15 -17.56
N ASN A 54 -2.90 4.12 -16.31
CA ASN A 54 -4.22 3.62 -15.95
C ASN A 54 -5.03 4.66 -15.16
N PRO A 55 -5.78 5.55 -15.86
CA PRO A 55 -6.60 6.55 -15.20
C PRO A 55 -7.71 5.99 -14.31
N ALA A 56 -8.17 4.75 -14.54
CA ALA A 56 -9.15 4.11 -13.68
C ALA A 56 -8.55 3.76 -12.31
N VAL A 57 -7.34 3.19 -12.30
CA VAL A 57 -6.58 2.89 -11.07
C VAL A 57 -6.34 4.16 -10.24
N VAL A 58 -5.85 5.23 -10.87
CA VAL A 58 -5.64 6.53 -10.18
C VAL A 58 -6.95 7.10 -9.64
N ARG A 59 -8.07 6.94 -10.35
CA ARG A 59 -9.37 7.39 -9.87
C ARG A 59 -9.78 6.65 -8.60
N GLU A 60 -9.62 5.33 -8.54
CA GLU A 60 -9.98 4.56 -7.34
C GLU A 60 -9.06 4.91 -6.15
N LEU A 61 -7.75 5.06 -6.39
CA LEU A 61 -6.81 5.55 -5.35
C LEU A 61 -7.30 6.88 -4.74
N LYS A 62 -7.75 7.82 -5.58
CA LYS A 62 -8.28 9.11 -5.11
C LYS A 62 -9.63 9.00 -4.41
N GLN A 63 -10.52 8.12 -4.88
CA GLN A 63 -11.84 7.93 -4.26
C GLN A 63 -11.73 7.33 -2.86
N HIS A 64 -10.72 6.50 -2.64
CA HIS A 64 -10.45 5.82 -1.38
C HIS A 64 -9.42 6.53 -0.50
N ASN A 65 -9.13 7.81 -0.79
CA ASN A 65 -8.14 8.61 -0.04
C ASN A 65 -6.81 7.86 0.18
N ALA A 66 -6.33 7.14 -0.84
CA ALA A 66 -5.11 6.34 -0.78
C ALA A 66 -3.91 7.19 -0.35
N ALA A 67 -3.15 6.72 0.63
CA ALA A 67 -1.94 7.39 1.09
C ALA A 67 -0.79 6.46 1.49
N VAL A 68 0.43 6.95 1.25
CA VAL A 68 1.63 6.42 1.92
C VAL A 68 1.91 7.32 3.12
N LEU A 69 1.93 6.74 4.32
CA LEU A 69 2.27 7.45 5.56
C LEU A 69 3.67 7.05 5.98
N MET A 70 4.60 8.01 5.93
CA MET A 70 6.00 7.77 6.25
C MET A 70 6.34 8.24 7.66
N TYR A 71 7.02 7.38 8.40
CA TYR A 71 7.51 7.65 9.77
C TYR A 71 8.98 7.28 9.88
N GLY A 72 9.67 7.74 10.92
CA GLY A 72 11.05 7.35 11.17
C GLY A 72 11.18 5.90 11.60
N THR A 73 10.21 5.38 12.36
CA THR A 73 10.22 4.02 12.94
C THR A 73 8.79 3.51 13.16
N PRO A 74 8.58 2.19 13.31
CA PRO A 74 7.29 1.62 13.72
C PRO A 74 6.75 2.20 15.04
N GLU A 75 7.62 2.43 16.04
CA GLU A 75 7.20 2.98 17.33
C GLU A 75 6.68 4.42 17.24
N GLU A 76 7.23 5.21 16.30
CA GLU A 76 6.72 6.54 16.00
C GLU A 76 5.32 6.48 15.37
N ALA A 77 5.12 5.57 14.42
CA ALA A 77 3.83 5.36 13.78
C ALA A 77 2.75 4.97 14.79
N ASP A 78 3.00 3.96 15.63
CA ASP A 78 2.09 3.52 16.69
C ASP A 78 1.64 4.65 17.63
N ALA A 79 2.53 5.63 17.87
CA ALA A 79 2.22 6.79 18.71
C ALA A 79 1.42 7.86 17.94
N ALA A 80 1.76 8.09 16.67
CA ALA A 80 1.10 9.07 15.81
C ALA A 80 -0.31 8.64 15.41
N GLU A 81 -0.50 7.37 15.05
CA GLU A 81 -1.78 6.82 14.58
C GLU A 81 -2.90 6.96 15.60
N LYS A 82 -2.62 6.71 16.88
CA LYS A 82 -3.61 6.91 17.96
C LYS A 82 -4.15 8.34 18.01
N THR A 83 -3.38 9.30 17.53
CA THR A 83 -3.80 10.71 17.45
C THR A 83 -4.51 10.99 16.13
N LEU A 84 -4.04 10.40 15.04
CA LEU A 84 -4.62 10.48 13.71
C LEU A 84 -6.05 9.90 13.67
N GLU A 85 -6.24 8.68 14.16
CA GLU A 85 -7.53 7.98 14.24
C GLU A 85 -8.58 8.75 15.04
N ARG A 86 -8.16 9.52 16.05
CA ARG A 86 -9.06 10.34 16.88
C ARG A 86 -9.44 11.65 16.20
N SER A 87 -8.67 12.06 15.19
CA SER A 87 -8.77 13.36 14.52
C SER A 87 -9.44 13.24 13.15
N ILE A 88 -9.30 12.10 12.48
CA ILE A 88 -10.03 11.75 11.26
C ILE A 88 -11.36 11.13 11.65
N SER A 89 -12.45 11.69 11.12
CA SER A 89 -13.80 11.17 11.35
C SER A 89 -13.92 9.76 10.77
N GLU A 90 -14.57 8.82 11.47
CA GLU A 90 -14.89 7.47 10.96
C GLU A 90 -15.59 7.46 9.59
N LYS A 91 -16.19 8.60 9.19
CA LYS A 91 -16.84 8.77 7.88
C LYS A 91 -15.87 9.07 6.73
N ASP A 92 -14.63 9.43 7.03
CA ASP A 92 -13.58 9.73 6.06
C ASP A 92 -12.66 8.51 5.96
N PHE A 93 -13.22 7.41 5.45
CA PHE A 93 -12.47 6.18 5.20
C PHE A 93 -11.31 6.45 4.25
N PHE A 94 -10.12 5.95 4.60
CA PHE A 94 -8.92 6.06 3.79
C PHE A 94 -8.14 4.75 3.83
N HIS A 95 -7.46 4.43 2.74
CA HIS A 95 -6.54 3.30 2.64
C HIS A 95 -5.12 3.83 2.76
N SER A 96 -4.31 3.26 3.66
CA SER A 96 -2.93 3.67 3.79
C SER A 96 -1.99 2.52 4.07
N TYR A 97 -0.76 2.68 3.61
CA TYR A 97 0.37 1.82 3.97
C TYR A 97 1.44 2.65 4.66
N HIS A 98 2.10 2.03 5.62
CA HIS A 98 3.23 2.61 6.31
C HIS A 98 4.49 2.36 5.51
N LEU A 99 5.40 3.33 5.57
CA LEU A 99 6.74 3.16 5.04
C LEU A 99 7.73 3.82 6.00
N PHE A 100 8.65 3.04 6.56
CA PHE A 100 9.59 3.58 7.53
C PHE A 100 10.86 4.12 6.88
N ASP A 101 11.45 5.13 7.51
CA ASP A 101 12.67 5.75 7.04
C ASP A 101 13.78 4.70 6.92
N ASP A 102 13.99 3.88 7.94
CA ASP A 102 15.10 2.92 8.02
C ASP A 102 15.07 1.78 6.98
N GLU A 103 13.91 1.51 6.38
CA GLU A 103 13.71 0.52 5.32
C GLU A 103 13.50 1.12 3.92
N THR A 104 13.41 2.46 3.82
CA THR A 104 13.40 3.16 2.54
C THR A 104 14.84 3.40 2.05
N ARG A 105 15.18 2.86 0.88
CA ARG A 105 16.55 2.84 0.36
C ARG A 105 16.64 3.47 -1.03
N PRO A 106 16.93 4.78 -1.13
CA PRO A 106 17.09 5.47 -2.42
C PRO A 106 18.17 4.86 -3.33
N GLU A 107 19.15 4.16 -2.76
CA GLU A 107 20.18 3.40 -3.48
C GLU A 107 19.72 2.02 -3.99
N GLY A 108 18.50 1.61 -3.62
CA GLY A 108 17.88 0.33 -3.94
C GLY A 108 18.25 -0.81 -2.99
N SER A 109 17.62 -1.96 -3.21
CA SER A 109 17.85 -3.19 -2.45
C SER A 109 19.30 -3.67 -2.56
N SER A 110 19.85 -4.12 -1.43
CA SER A 110 21.23 -4.59 -1.31
C SER A 110 21.31 -5.81 -0.38
N PRO A 111 22.48 -6.46 -0.23
CA PRO A 111 22.66 -7.50 0.80
C PRO A 111 22.37 -7.02 2.23
N ASP A 112 22.41 -5.70 2.47
CA ASP A 112 22.13 -5.10 3.78
C ASP A 112 20.63 -4.84 4.00
N GLY A 113 19.78 -5.11 3.01
CA GLY A 113 18.32 -5.08 3.14
C GLY A 113 17.58 -4.74 1.84
N PHE A 114 16.31 -5.12 1.81
CA PHE A 114 15.36 -4.75 0.77
C PHE A 114 14.92 -3.28 0.91
N ASP A 115 14.58 -2.65 -0.21
CA ASP A 115 13.93 -1.34 -0.24
C ASP A 115 12.41 -1.51 -0.11
N ALA A 116 11.89 -1.33 1.09
CA ALA A 116 10.47 -1.56 1.40
C ALA A 116 9.54 -0.63 0.61
N ALA A 117 10.04 0.52 0.13
CA ALA A 117 9.24 1.45 -0.67
C ALA A 117 8.69 0.81 -1.96
N LEU A 118 9.38 -0.20 -2.51
CA LEU A 118 8.88 -0.95 -3.67
C LEU A 118 7.64 -1.77 -3.32
N GLU A 119 7.62 -2.41 -2.15
CA GLU A 119 6.54 -3.31 -1.73
C GLU A 119 5.34 -2.53 -1.19
N GLU A 120 5.55 -1.63 -0.24
CA GLU A 120 4.47 -0.90 0.44
C GLU A 120 3.68 0.00 -0.53
N ILE A 121 4.36 0.59 -1.52
CA ILE A 121 3.70 1.39 -2.56
C ILE A 121 2.98 0.47 -3.56
N LEU A 122 3.56 -0.69 -3.89
CA LEU A 122 2.90 -1.68 -4.74
C LEU A 122 1.61 -2.20 -4.09
N HIS A 123 1.62 -2.46 -2.79
CA HIS A 123 0.41 -2.81 -2.03
C HIS A 123 -0.67 -1.73 -2.20
N LEU A 124 -0.35 -0.46 -1.95
CA LEU A 124 -1.31 0.63 -2.14
C LEU A 124 -1.92 0.65 -3.55
N VAL A 125 -1.06 0.59 -4.58
CA VAL A 125 -1.48 0.63 -5.99
C VAL A 125 -2.34 -0.58 -6.37
N THR A 126 -2.00 -1.77 -5.88
CA THR A 126 -2.69 -3.01 -6.25
C THR A 126 -3.98 -3.21 -5.44
N GLU A 127 -3.92 -3.14 -4.11
CA GLU A 127 -5.03 -3.41 -3.21
C GLU A 127 -6.09 -2.31 -3.19
N THR A 128 -5.70 -1.06 -3.47
CA THR A 128 -6.66 0.05 -3.56
C THR A 128 -6.93 0.45 -5.01
N GLY A 129 -5.89 0.58 -5.83
CA GLY A 129 -6.08 1.00 -7.21
C GLY A 129 -6.66 -0.09 -8.11
N TYR A 130 -5.95 -1.20 -8.28
CA TYR A 130 -6.37 -2.28 -9.18
C TYR A 130 -7.57 -3.08 -8.66
N ALA A 131 -7.62 -3.39 -7.36
CA ALA A 131 -8.68 -4.20 -6.79
C ALA A 131 -10.07 -3.54 -6.89
N PHE A 132 -10.15 -2.21 -6.71
CA PHE A 132 -11.41 -1.48 -6.90
C PHE A 132 -11.69 -1.16 -8.37
N ALA A 133 -10.66 -0.93 -9.20
CA ALA A 133 -10.87 -0.62 -10.62
C ALA A 133 -11.30 -1.86 -11.42
N TYR A 134 -10.80 -3.04 -11.05
CA TYR A 134 -11.04 -4.31 -11.73
C TYR A 134 -11.35 -5.43 -10.73
N PRO A 135 -12.49 -5.35 -10.03
CA PRO A 135 -12.83 -6.24 -8.93
C PRO A 135 -12.91 -7.72 -9.32
N GLU A 136 -13.30 -8.03 -10.56
CA GLU A 136 -13.35 -9.42 -11.05
C GLU A 136 -11.96 -10.05 -11.23
N VAL A 137 -10.90 -9.24 -11.35
CA VAL A 137 -9.53 -9.70 -11.62
C VAL A 137 -8.65 -9.63 -10.39
N PHE A 138 -8.61 -8.46 -9.73
CA PHE A 138 -7.71 -8.16 -8.61
C PHE A 138 -8.45 -7.99 -7.28
N GLY A 139 -9.75 -8.23 -7.28
CA GLY A 139 -10.59 -8.07 -6.10
C GLY A 139 -10.14 -8.85 -4.88
N MET A 140 -10.30 -8.24 -3.72
CA MET A 140 -10.18 -8.91 -2.43
C MET A 140 -11.59 -9.14 -1.87
N GLU A 141 -11.86 -10.38 -1.43
CA GLU A 141 -13.18 -10.81 -0.92
C GLU A 141 -13.70 -9.86 0.17
N GLU A 142 -12.79 -9.41 1.04
CA GLU A 142 -13.04 -8.57 2.21
C GLU A 142 -13.55 -7.19 1.85
N PHE A 143 -13.03 -6.60 0.77
CA PHE A 143 -13.42 -5.27 0.31
C PHE A 143 -14.73 -5.29 -0.47
N GLN A 144 -15.04 -6.40 -1.12
CA GLN A 144 -16.18 -6.49 -2.01
C GLN A 144 -17.46 -6.95 -1.32
N ASN A 145 -17.36 -7.63 -0.16
CA ASN A 145 -18.52 -8.26 0.51
C ASN A 145 -19.41 -9.05 -0.46
N SER A 146 -18.83 -9.54 -1.56
CA SER A 146 -19.55 -10.06 -2.72
C SER A 146 -19.75 -11.57 -2.62
N GLY A 147 -18.96 -12.24 -1.79
CA GLY A 147 -18.92 -13.70 -1.70
C GLY A 147 -18.38 -14.37 -2.97
N THR A 148 -17.76 -13.61 -3.88
CA THR A 148 -17.15 -14.10 -5.12
C THR A 148 -15.65 -13.87 -5.10
N THR A 149 -14.87 -14.89 -5.48
CA THR A 149 -13.41 -14.82 -5.59
C THR A 149 -13.00 -14.11 -6.88
N SER A 150 -11.90 -13.36 -6.84
CA SER A 150 -11.29 -12.76 -8.03
C SER A 150 -10.40 -13.75 -8.77
N LYS A 151 -10.05 -13.47 -10.04
CA LYS A 151 -9.12 -14.32 -10.79
C LYS A 151 -7.74 -14.45 -10.11
N LEU A 152 -7.27 -13.39 -9.45
CA LEU A 152 -6.03 -13.43 -8.69
C LEU A 152 -6.17 -14.37 -7.48
N GLN A 153 -7.27 -14.27 -6.74
CA GLN A 153 -7.56 -15.14 -5.61
C GLN A 153 -7.64 -16.62 -6.04
N ASP A 154 -8.34 -16.92 -7.13
CA ASP A 154 -8.42 -18.26 -7.71
C ASP A 154 -7.02 -18.79 -8.11
N ALA A 155 -6.17 -17.93 -8.70
CA ALA A 155 -4.81 -18.31 -9.07
C ALA A 155 -3.93 -18.57 -7.84
N MET A 156 -4.08 -17.77 -6.79
CA MET A 156 -3.37 -17.96 -5.52
C MET A 156 -3.80 -19.25 -4.81
N ASP A 157 -5.08 -19.59 -4.83
CA ASP A 157 -5.58 -20.86 -4.28
C ASP A 157 -4.99 -22.06 -5.02
N ILE A 158 -4.92 -22.01 -6.35
CA ILE A 158 -4.27 -23.06 -7.15
C ILE A 158 -2.77 -23.15 -6.81
N ALA A 159 -2.08 -22.01 -6.75
CA ALA A 159 -0.64 -21.97 -6.45
C ALA A 159 -0.32 -22.50 -5.05
N ARG A 160 -1.19 -22.26 -4.07
CA ARG A 160 -1.03 -22.73 -2.68
C ARG A 160 -1.52 -24.17 -2.47
N GLY A 161 -2.14 -24.78 -3.48
CA GLY A 161 -2.77 -26.11 -3.37
C GLY A 161 -4.07 -26.11 -2.56
N GLY A 162 -4.71 -24.95 -2.40
CA GLY A 162 -5.96 -24.76 -1.67
C GLY A 162 -6.12 -23.34 -1.14
N SER A 163 -7.31 -23.04 -0.63
CA SER A 163 -7.64 -21.77 0.03
C SER A 163 -7.35 -21.85 1.53
N PHE A 164 -6.56 -20.91 2.05
CA PHE A 164 -6.11 -20.91 3.45
C PHE A 164 -6.22 -19.50 4.04
N ARG A 165 -7.29 -19.23 4.80
CA ARG A 165 -7.50 -17.94 5.50
C ARG A 165 -6.42 -17.55 6.52
N THR A 166 -5.59 -18.50 6.92
CA THR A 166 -4.43 -18.28 7.79
C THR A 166 -3.29 -19.13 7.29
N VAL A 167 -2.04 -18.72 7.54
CA VAL A 167 -0.87 -19.48 7.10
C VAL A 167 -0.90 -20.89 7.71
N PRO A 168 -0.99 -21.95 6.87
CA PRO A 168 -1.06 -23.32 7.35
C PRO A 168 0.28 -23.75 7.93
N LYS A 169 0.26 -24.70 8.86
CA LYS A 169 1.50 -25.29 9.41
C LYS A 169 2.36 -25.96 8.33
N GLN A 170 1.71 -26.47 7.29
CA GLN A 170 2.35 -27.09 6.13
C GLN A 170 1.41 -26.90 4.93
N TYR A 171 1.96 -26.38 3.84
CA TYR A 171 1.30 -26.37 2.54
C TYR A 171 1.37 -27.77 1.89
N PRO A 172 0.44 -28.11 0.98
CA PRO A 172 0.55 -29.31 0.15
C PRO A 172 1.93 -29.42 -0.52
N ASP A 173 2.42 -30.64 -0.70
CA ASP A 173 3.76 -30.87 -1.26
C ASP A 173 3.88 -30.36 -2.71
N GLU A 174 2.76 -30.32 -3.42
CA GLU A 174 2.60 -29.78 -4.77
C GLU A 174 2.41 -28.26 -4.84
N ALA A 175 2.29 -27.56 -3.69
CA ALA A 175 2.11 -26.11 -3.68
C ALA A 175 3.31 -25.41 -4.33
N TRP A 176 3.02 -24.59 -5.33
CA TRP A 176 3.97 -23.75 -6.06
C TRP A 176 4.35 -22.49 -5.28
N TYR A 177 3.39 -21.92 -4.54
CA TYR A 177 3.60 -20.79 -3.64
C TYR A 177 3.37 -21.20 -2.19
N ARG A 178 4.33 -20.87 -1.33
CA ARG A 178 4.30 -21.12 0.11
C ARG A 178 4.79 -19.86 0.81
N TYR A 179 4.16 -19.52 1.91
CA TYR A 179 4.53 -18.36 2.71
C TYR A 179 4.45 -18.77 4.17
N ASP A 180 5.51 -18.53 4.94
CA ASP A 180 5.66 -19.07 6.29
C ASP A 180 5.52 -18.04 7.40
N ASP A 181 5.39 -16.75 7.05
CA ASP A 181 5.13 -15.71 8.03
C ASP A 181 3.69 -15.80 8.57
N ARG A 182 3.59 -16.09 9.86
CA ARG A 182 2.32 -16.29 10.56
C ARG A 182 1.67 -15.00 11.01
N SER A 183 2.31 -13.84 10.85
CA SER A 183 1.64 -12.54 11.05
C SER A 183 0.68 -12.19 9.93
N CYS A 184 0.81 -12.79 8.74
CA CYS A 184 -0.03 -12.45 7.59
C CYS A 184 -1.33 -13.26 7.54
N ASP A 185 -2.39 -12.60 7.11
CA ASP A 185 -3.67 -13.18 6.71
C ASP A 185 -3.73 -13.42 5.19
N TYR A 186 -4.91 -13.81 4.69
CA TYR A 186 -5.17 -14.22 3.31
C TYR A 186 -5.90 -13.12 2.55
#